data_AF-A0A661K361-F1
#
_entry.id   AF-A0A661K361-F1
#
_cell.length_a   1.000
_cell.length_b   1.000
_cell.length_c   1.000
_cell.angle_alpha   90.00
_cell.angle_beta   90.00
_cell.angle_gamma   90.00
#
_symmetry.space_group_name_H-M   'P 1'
#
loop_
_entity.id
_entity.type
_entity.pdbx_description
1 polymer ?
#
loop_
_entity_poly.entity_id
_entity_poly.type
_entity_poly.pdbx_seq_one_letter_code
_entity_poly.pdbx_strand_id
1 'polypeptide(L)'
;MDQVLSWLGAEVIDWSYKNNCCGAGLSVPRSEVTRELAARLLQAARDHGAEVISVVCPLCQFNLDSQQGYAGTDIPVLYLPQLIGVAFSLREDDLCLSMPLVEPTSLFRAKGLL
;
A
#
# COMPACT_ATOMS: atom_id res chain seq x y z
N MET A 1 11.31 -4.14 7.05
CA MET A 1 9.87 -4.32 6.76
C MET A 1 9.63 -5.69 6.17
N ASP A 2 10.43 -6.09 5.19
CA ASP A 2 10.36 -7.38 4.49
C ASP A 2 10.31 -8.59 5.45
N GLN A 3 11.21 -8.65 6.45
CA GLN A 3 11.19 -9.72 7.45
C GLN A 3 9.87 -9.77 8.24
N VAL A 4 9.33 -8.61 8.61
CA VAL A 4 8.05 -8.54 9.33
C VAL A 4 6.93 -9.07 8.44
N LEU A 5 6.82 -8.58 7.21
CA LEU A 5 5.81 -9.05 6.25
C LEU A 5 5.92 -10.55 5.98
N SER A 6 7.13 -11.07 5.82
CA SER A 6 7.39 -12.49 5.65
C SER A 6 6.99 -13.31 6.88
N TRP A 7 7.26 -12.83 8.09
CA TRP A 7 6.80 -13.48 9.33
C TRP A 7 5.28 -13.47 9.50
N LEU A 8 4.58 -12.48 8.93
CA LEU A 8 3.12 -12.44 8.86
C LEU A 8 2.55 -13.39 7.78
N GLY A 9 3.41 -14.06 7.00
CA GLY A 9 3.00 -14.99 5.94
C GLY A 9 2.82 -14.36 4.56
N ALA A 10 3.21 -13.09 4.38
CA ALA A 10 3.16 -12.45 3.07
C ALA A 10 4.38 -12.85 2.20
N GLU A 11 4.15 -13.00 0.90
CA GLU A 11 5.23 -13.07 -0.09
C GLU A 11 5.73 -11.65 -0.37
N VAL A 12 7.01 -11.39 -0.08
CA VAL A 12 7.62 -10.07 -0.32
C VAL A 12 8.29 -10.06 -1.68
N ILE A 13 7.73 -9.26 -2.58
CA ILE A 13 8.32 -9.03 -3.90
C ILE A 13 9.58 -8.18 -3.74
N ASP A 14 10.72 -8.71 -4.17
CA ASP A 14 11.97 -7.95 -4.21
C ASP A 14 12.09 -7.20 -5.54
N TRP A 15 12.24 -5.87 -5.46
CA TRP A 15 12.32 -5.00 -6.62
C TRP A 15 13.10 -3.72 -6.32
N SER A 16 13.65 -3.10 -7.37
CA SER A 16 14.67 -2.05 -7.24
C SER A 16 14.15 -0.75 -6.58
N TYR A 17 12.87 -0.45 -6.71
CA TYR A 17 12.28 0.81 -6.22
C TYR A 17 11.51 0.66 -4.91
N LYS A 18 11.57 -0.50 -4.25
CA LYS A 18 10.79 -0.77 -3.02
C LYS A 18 11.04 0.19 -1.86
N ASN A 19 12.21 0.83 -1.84
CA ASN A 19 12.63 1.76 -0.79
C ASN A 19 12.61 3.24 -1.24
N ASN A 20 12.03 3.54 -2.41
CA ASN A 20 11.97 4.91 -2.90
C ASN A 20 10.94 5.75 -2.15
N CYS A 21 11.23 7.04 -2.03
CA CYS A 21 10.32 8.01 -1.42
C CYS A 21 9.08 8.22 -2.30
N CYS A 22 7.90 8.30 -1.66
CA CYS A 22 6.63 8.61 -2.34
C CYS A 22 6.50 10.08 -2.77
N GLY A 23 7.38 10.96 -2.28
CA GLY A 23 7.38 12.39 -2.63
C GLY A 23 6.40 13.27 -1.83
N ALA A 24 5.67 12.72 -0.85
CA ALA A 24 4.63 13.46 -0.10
C ALA A 24 5.13 14.76 0.56
N GLY A 25 6.39 14.78 1.03
CA GLY A 25 7.01 15.97 1.65
C GLY A 25 7.22 17.15 0.68
N LEU A 26 7.09 16.92 -0.63
CA LEU A 26 7.20 17.93 -1.68
C LEU A 26 5.84 18.32 -2.27
N SER A 27 4.73 17.82 -1.70
CA SER A 27 3.38 17.99 -2.25
C SER A 27 2.98 19.45 -2.48
N VAL A 28 3.39 20.35 -1.59
CA VAL A 28 3.14 21.80 -1.73
C VAL A 28 4.10 22.46 -2.73
N PRO A 29 5.43 22.38 -2.56
CA PRO A 29 6.36 23.11 -3.42
C PRO A 29 6.52 22.51 -4.83
N ARG A 30 6.26 21.20 -5.02
CA ARG A 30 6.49 20.46 -6.27
C ARG A 30 5.45 19.35 -6.47
N SER A 31 4.17 19.72 -6.48
CA SER A 31 3.04 18.81 -6.62
C SER A 31 3.15 17.86 -7.83
N GLU A 32 3.64 18.34 -8.97
CA GLU A 32 3.84 17.53 -10.17
C GLU A 32 4.86 16.41 -9.94
N VAL A 33 5.99 16.73 -9.31
CA VAL A 33 7.03 15.74 -8.96
C VAL A 33 6.48 14.72 -7.98
N THR A 34 5.75 15.16 -6.95
CA THR A 34 5.12 14.26 -5.98
C THR A 34 4.18 13.27 -6.66
N ARG A 35 3.33 13.76 -7.57
CA ARG A 35 2.39 12.94 -8.33
C ARG A 35 3.11 11.93 -9.23
N GLU A 36 4.13 12.35 -9.97
CA GLU A 36 4.89 11.45 -10.84
C GLU A 36 5.61 10.35 -10.06
N LEU A 37 6.24 10.69 -8.93
CA LEU A 37 6.92 9.71 -8.08
C LEU A 37 5.95 8.66 -7.54
N ALA A 38 4.81 9.10 -7.02
CA ALA A 38 3.77 8.19 -6.52
C ALA A 38 3.22 7.28 -7.62
N ALA A 39 2.92 7.84 -8.80
CA ALA A 39 2.39 7.07 -9.92
C ALA A 39 3.35 5.99 -10.40
N ARG A 40 4.64 6.32 -10.52
CA ARG A 40 5.68 5.34 -10.91
C ARG A 40 5.78 4.21 -9.89
N LEU A 41 5.70 4.50 -8.59
CA LEU A 41 5.73 3.46 -7.56
C LEU A 41 4.53 2.53 -7.64
N LEU A 42 3.33 3.08 -7.81
CA LEU A 42 2.10 2.30 -7.90
C LEU A 42 2.08 1.40 -9.14
N GLN A 43 2.40 1.97 -10.30
CA GLN A 43 2.47 1.22 -11.57
C GLN A 43 3.51 0.12 -11.48
N ALA A 44 4.72 0.45 -11.03
CA ALA A 44 5.77 -0.55 -10.96
C ALA A 44 5.47 -1.65 -9.92
N ALA A 45 4.83 -1.34 -8.79
CA ALA A 45 4.35 -2.36 -7.88
C ALA A 45 3.36 -3.32 -8.55
N ARG A 46 2.37 -2.79 -9.29
CA ARG A 46 1.44 -3.60 -10.07
C ARG A 46 2.13 -4.43 -11.15
N ASP A 47 3.06 -3.85 -11.90
CA ASP A 47 3.78 -4.53 -12.98
C ASP A 47 4.63 -5.71 -12.46
N HIS A 48 5.10 -5.63 -11.21
CA HIS A 48 5.81 -6.74 -10.55
C HIS A 48 4.87 -7.76 -9.87
N GLY A 49 3.56 -7.62 -10.06
CA GLY A 49 2.56 -8.56 -9.54
C GLY A 49 2.14 -8.33 -8.09
N ALA A 50 2.40 -7.14 -7.52
CA ALA A 50 1.97 -6.85 -6.16
C ALA A 50 0.44 -6.79 -6.06
N GLU A 51 -0.09 -7.48 -5.07
CA GLU A 51 -1.52 -7.43 -4.73
C GLU A 51 -1.84 -6.27 -3.79
N VAL A 52 -0.86 -5.85 -2.99
CA VAL A 52 -0.97 -4.80 -1.96
C VAL A 52 0.39 -4.09 -1.82
N ILE A 53 0.39 -2.80 -1.51
CA ILE A 53 1.58 -2.07 -1.06
C ILE A 53 1.50 -1.85 0.46
N SER A 54 2.52 -2.27 1.20
CA SER A 54 2.62 -1.95 2.63
C SER A 54 3.44 -0.67 2.85
N VAL A 55 2.96 0.20 3.75
CA VAL A 55 3.67 1.42 4.16
C VAL A 55 3.69 1.55 5.69
N VAL A 56 4.71 2.24 6.20
CA VAL A 56 4.86 2.56 7.65
C VAL A 56 4.76 4.05 7.94
N CYS A 57 4.46 4.86 6.92
CA CYS A 57 4.31 6.30 7.03
C CYS A 57 2.87 6.68 6.60
N PRO A 58 2.08 7.33 7.47
CA PRO A 58 0.72 7.76 7.12
C PRO A 58 0.67 8.73 5.93
N LEU A 59 1.70 9.58 5.78
CA LEU A 59 1.84 10.46 4.60
C LEU A 59 2.08 9.66 3.32
N CYS A 60 2.79 8.53 3.39
CA CYS A 60 2.94 7.65 2.23
C CYS A 60 1.62 7.00 1.84
N GLN A 61 0.84 6.54 2.83
CA GLN A 61 -0.49 5.98 2.57
C GLN A 61 -1.37 6.99 1.86
N PHE A 62 -1.56 8.17 2.47
CA PHE A 62 -2.39 9.24 1.91
C PHE A 62 -1.95 9.64 0.50
N ASN A 63 -0.64 9.86 0.30
CA ASN A 63 -0.13 10.29 -0.98
C ASN A 63 -0.31 9.22 -2.07
N LEU A 64 0.09 7.98 -1.81
CA LEU A 64 -0.07 6.90 -2.79
C LEU A 64 -1.55 6.65 -3.12
N ASP A 65 -2.42 6.59 -2.11
CA ASP A 65 -3.87 6.43 -2.31
C ASP A 65 -4.43 7.54 -3.20
N SER A 66 -4.13 8.80 -2.89
CA SER A 66 -4.65 9.95 -3.64
C SER A 66 -4.20 9.99 -5.10
N GLN A 67 -3.08 9.35 -5.45
CA GLN A 67 -2.53 9.35 -6.80
C GLN A 67 -2.95 8.12 -7.63
N GLN A 68 -3.71 7.18 -7.08
CA GLN A 68 -4.13 5.96 -7.79
C GLN A 68 -4.92 6.25 -9.07
N GLY A 69 -5.84 7.22 -9.02
CA GLY A 69 -6.61 7.64 -10.21
C GLY A 69 -5.74 8.24 -11.31
N TYR A 70 -4.65 8.96 -10.96
CA TYR A 70 -3.69 9.46 -11.94
C TYR A 70 -2.77 8.35 -12.47
N ALA A 71 -2.38 7.42 -11.61
CA ALA A 71 -1.54 6.29 -11.96
C ALA A 71 -2.26 5.22 -12.80
N GLY A 72 -3.60 5.22 -12.82
CA GLY A 72 -4.40 4.21 -13.51
C GLY A 72 -4.33 2.85 -12.84
N THR A 73 -4.27 2.83 -11.51
CA THR A 73 -4.13 1.62 -10.70
C THR A 73 -5.17 1.59 -9.58
N ASP A 74 -5.40 0.40 -9.05
CA ASP A 74 -6.31 0.09 -7.96
C ASP A 74 -5.62 -0.84 -6.94
N ILE A 75 -4.30 -0.69 -6.75
CA ILE A 75 -3.56 -1.47 -5.76
C ILE A 75 -3.83 -0.94 -4.35
N PRO A 76 -4.38 -1.74 -3.42
CA PRO A 76 -4.57 -1.30 -2.04
C PRO A 76 -3.24 -0.90 -1.41
N VAL A 77 -3.20 0.29 -0.78
CA VAL A 77 -2.05 0.78 -0.01
C VAL A 77 -2.40 0.71 1.48
N LEU A 78 -1.75 -0.20 2.20
CA LEU A 78 -2.09 -0.50 3.58
C LEU A 78 -0.99 -0.09 4.55
N TYR A 79 -1.43 0.49 5.67
CA TYR A 79 -0.56 0.75 6.79
C TYR A 79 -0.17 -0.58 7.45
N LEU A 80 1.11 -0.78 7.77
CA LEU A 80 1.63 -2.04 8.31
C LEU A 80 0.80 -2.64 9.48
N PRO A 81 0.33 -1.84 10.47
CA PRO A 81 -0.56 -2.34 11.53
C PRO A 81 -1.85 -3.00 11.02
N GLN A 82 -2.41 -2.58 9.88
CA GLN A 82 -3.60 -3.21 9.30
C GLN A 82 -3.28 -4.64 8.85
N LEU A 83 -2.13 -4.83 8.20
CA LEU A 83 -1.65 -6.16 7.80
C LEU A 83 -1.31 -7.04 9.01
N ILE A 84 -0.73 -6.45 10.06
CA ILE A 84 -0.51 -7.16 11.33
C ILE A 84 -1.85 -7.60 11.91
N GLY A 85 -2.85 -6.73 11.95
CA GLY A 85 -4.17 -7.07 12.47
C GLY A 85 -4.85 -8.21 11.69
N VAL A 86 -4.74 -8.19 10.35
CA VAL A 86 -5.24 -9.28 9.49
C VAL A 86 -4.54 -10.59 9.82
N ALA A 87 -3.21 -10.60 9.90
CA ALA A 87 -2.42 -11.79 10.19
C ALA A 87 -2.69 -12.37 11.59
N PHE A 88 -3.09 -11.53 12.55
CA PHE A 88 -3.46 -11.92 13.91
C PHE A 88 -4.97 -12.22 14.06
N SER A 89 -5.72 -12.26 12.96
CA SER A 89 -7.16 -12.53 12.94
C SER A 89 -7.96 -11.62 13.88
N LEU A 90 -7.60 -10.34 13.97
CA LEU A 90 -8.40 -9.35 14.68
C LEU A 90 -9.75 -9.16 13.96
N ARG A 91 -10.75 -8.62 14.67
CA ARG A 91 -12.07 -8.36 14.09
C ARG A 91 -11.96 -7.32 12.99
N GLU A 92 -12.71 -7.51 11.90
CA GLU A 92 -12.71 -6.60 10.74
C GLU A 92 -12.96 -5.13 11.12
N ASP A 93 -13.88 -4.89 12.05
CA ASP A 93 -14.21 -3.54 12.56
C ASP A 93 -13.01 -2.84 13.22
N ASP A 94 -12.04 -3.60 13.74
CA ASP A 94 -10.84 -3.06 14.41
C ASP A 94 -9.69 -2.79 13.42
N LEU A 95 -9.79 -3.27 12.18
CA LEU A 95 -8.72 -3.18 11.16
C LEU A 95 -8.77 -1.89 10.33
N CYS A 96 -9.91 -1.19 10.36
CA CYS A 96 -10.15 0.03 9.59
C CYS A 96 -9.85 -0.13 8.08
N LEU A 97 -10.23 -1.27 7.47
CA LEU A 97 -9.95 -1.57 6.06
C LEU A 97 -10.73 -0.72 5.06
N SER A 98 -11.72 0.05 5.54
CA SER A 98 -12.45 1.06 4.76
C SER A 98 -11.78 2.44 4.72
N MET A 99 -10.68 2.63 5.46
CA MET A 99 -9.94 3.91 5.46
C MET A 99 -9.11 4.17 4.18
N PRO A 100 -8.41 3.18 3.59
CA PRO A 100 -7.74 3.37 2.31
C PRO A 100 -8.75 3.68 1.20
N LEU A 101 -8.35 4.46 0.19
CA LEU A 101 -9.24 4.77 -0.95
C LEU A 101 -9.58 3.54 -1.80
N VAL A 102 -8.72 2.53 -1.78
CA VAL A 102 -8.96 1.24 -2.40
C VAL A 102 -9.07 0.18 -1.31
N GLU A 103 -10.28 -0.31 -1.10
CA GLU A 103 -10.57 -1.28 -0.04
C GLU A 103 -9.99 -2.68 -0.38
N PRO A 104 -9.20 -3.28 0.52
CA PRO A 104 -8.62 -4.61 0.30
C PRO A 104 -9.57 -5.76 0.67
N THR A 105 -10.77 -5.48 1.17
CA THR A 105 -11.65 -6.48 1.80
C THR A 105 -11.98 -7.64 0.86
N SER A 106 -12.33 -7.37 -0.39
CA SER A 106 -12.62 -8.40 -1.39
C SER A 106 -11.40 -9.30 -1.67
N LEU A 107 -10.21 -8.72 -1.73
CA LEU A 107 -8.94 -9.44 -1.91
C LEU A 107 -8.68 -10.36 -0.72
N PHE A 108 -8.83 -9.86 0.50
CA PHE A 108 -8.58 -10.64 1.71
C PHE A 108 -9.59 -11.77 1.91
N ARG A 109 -10.87 -11.55 1.62
CA ARG A 109 -11.89 -12.61 1.63
C ARG A 109 -11.60 -13.69 0.59
N ALA A 110 -11.20 -13.31 -0.62
CA ALA A 110 -10.83 -14.26 -1.68
C ALA A 110 -9.64 -15.15 -1.28
N LYS A 111 -8.76 -14.66 -0.39
CA LYS A 111 -7.63 -15.40 0.18
C LYS A 111 -7.94 -16.10 1.51
N GLY A 112 -9.16 -16.00 2.04
CA GLY A 112 -9.56 -16.58 3.33
C GLY A 112 -8.86 -15.94 4.53
N LEU A 113 -8.46 -14.67 4.42
CA LEU A 113 -7.80 -13.91 5.49
C LEU A 113 -8.80 -13.11 6.37
N LEU A 114 -10.06 -13.03 5.93
CA LEU A 114 -11.20 -12.41 6.62
C LEU A 114 -12.44 -13.31 6.48
#